data_AF-A0A7J8VEE2-F1
#
_entry.id   AF-A0A7J8VEE2-F1
#
_cell.length_a   1.000
_cell.length_b   1.000
_cell.length_c   1.000
_cell.angle_alpha   90.00
_cell.angle_beta   90.00
_cell.angle_gamma   90.00
#
_symmetry.space_group_name_H-M   'P 1'
#
loop_
_entity.id
_entity.type
_entity.pdbx_description
1 polymer ?
#
loop_
_entity_poly.entity_id
_entity_poly.type
_entity_poly.pdbx_seq_one_letter_code
_entity_poly.pdbx_strand_id
1 'polypeptide(L)'
;MILANQIKWVPEEDVALVACMVHLHNVRTFNTDTGSKVSYLNELEKMLDKVLPHAMLKAKPNLESRIRTLKRDWTIVYDMRNGKKQ
;
A
#
# COMPACT_ATOMS: atom_id res chain seq x y z
N MET A 1 -7.56 14.66 -18.37
CA MET A 1 -7.47 14.62 -16.89
C MET A 1 -8.51 13.64 -16.39
N ILE A 2 -8.13 12.39 -16.07
CA ILE A 2 -9.04 11.43 -15.46
C ILE A 2 -8.97 11.66 -13.95
N LEU A 3 -10.10 12.05 -13.37
CA LEU A 3 -10.26 12.23 -11.94
C LEU A 3 -9.87 10.93 -11.25
N ALA A 4 -8.85 11.00 -10.38
CA ALA A 4 -8.51 9.90 -9.49
C ALA A 4 -9.78 9.56 -8.71
N ASN A 5 -10.34 8.37 -8.95
CA ASN A 5 -11.44 7.83 -8.18
C ASN A 5 -11.00 7.84 -6.71
N GLN A 6 -11.50 8.82 -5.95
CA GLN A 6 -11.23 8.95 -4.52
C GLN A 6 -12.04 7.89 -3.82
N ILE A 7 -11.59 6.63 -3.90
CA ILE A 7 -12.06 5.60 -2.98
C ILE A 7 -11.83 6.15 -1.58
N LYS A 8 -12.91 6.29 -0.83
CA LYS A 8 -12.85 6.65 0.57
C LYS A 8 -12.43 5.39 1.31
N TRP A 9 -11.14 5.30 1.62
CA TRP A 9 -10.59 4.22 2.41
C TRP A 9 -11.24 4.18 3.79
N VAL A 10 -11.67 3.00 4.21
CA VAL A 10 -12.11 2.76 5.59
C VAL A 10 -10.98 2.14 6.42
N PRO A 11 -10.98 2.29 7.75
CA PRO A 11 -9.90 1.78 8.61
C PRO A 11 -9.59 0.30 8.40
N GLU A 12 -10.60 -0.52 8.12
CA GLU A 12 -10.47 -1.95 7.89
C GLU A 12 -9.65 -2.25 6.62
N GLU A 13 -9.86 -1.46 5.56
CA GLU A 13 -9.11 -1.57 4.31
C GLU A 13 -7.64 -1.17 4.51
N ASP A 14 -7.38 -0.15 5.32
CA ASP A 14 -6.03 0.27 5.67
C ASP A 14 -5.26 -0.80 6.44
N VAL A 15 -5.92 -1.38 7.45
CA VAL A 15 -5.34 -2.47 8.25
C VAL A 15 -5.02 -3.66 7.35
N ALA A 16 -5.94 -4.05 6.45
CA ALA A 16 -5.71 -5.13 5.51
C ALA A 16 -4.56 -4.82 4.54
N LEU A 17 -4.50 -3.61 3.98
CA LEU A 17 -3.43 -3.20 3.07
C LEU A 17 -2.06 -3.28 3.77
N VAL A 18 -1.93 -2.73 4.97
CA VAL A 18 -0.68 -2.80 5.74
C VAL A 18 -0.30 -4.24 6.07
N ALA A 19 -1.27 -5.07 6.48
CA ALA A 19 -1.03 -6.49 6.76
C ALA A 19 -0.54 -7.26 5.52
N CYS A 20 -1.16 -7.03 4.35
CA CYS A 20 -0.72 -7.63 3.08
C CYS A 20 0.70 -7.18 2.70
N MET A 21 1.03 -5.89 2.88
CA MET A 21 2.37 -5.35 2.61
C MET A 21 3.43 -5.99 3.51
N VAL A 22 3.15 -6.12 4.81
CA VAL A 22 4.06 -6.77 5.77
C VAL A 22 4.24 -8.24 5.44
N HIS A 23 3.16 -8.96 5.11
CA HIS A 23 3.23 -10.35 4.70
C HIS A 23 4.08 -10.52 3.44
N LEU A 24 3.83 -9.72 2.40
CA LEU A 24 4.57 -9.76 1.14
C LEU A 24 6.08 -9.53 1.36
N HIS A 25 6.45 -8.59 2.23
CA HIS A 25 7.84 -8.35 2.62
C HIS A 25 8.46 -9.55 3.35
N ASN A 26 7.73 -10.14 4.31
CA ASN A 26 8.25 -11.20 5.17
C ASN A 26 8.44 -12.54 4.46
N VAL A 27 7.60 -12.86 3.47
CA VAL A 27 7.71 -14.12 2.70
C VAL A 27 8.92 -14.11 1.74
N ARG A 28 9.73 -13.03 1.71
CA ARG A 28 10.94 -12.85 0.88
C ARG A 28 10.73 -13.09 -0.62
N THR A 29 9.48 -13.18 -1.07
CA THR A 29 9.13 -13.40 -2.49
C THR A 29 9.33 -12.16 -3.35
N PHE A 30 9.45 -10.98 -2.74
CA PHE A 30 9.77 -9.72 -3.42
C PHE A 30 11.02 -9.10 -2.81
N ASN A 31 12.19 -9.62 -3.20
CA ASN A 31 13.41 -8.84 -3.10
C ASN A 31 13.23 -7.62 -4.00
N THR A 32 13.38 -6.41 -3.44
CA THR A 32 13.32 -5.14 -4.18
C THR A 32 14.30 -5.06 -5.35
N ASP A 33 15.21 -6.04 -5.46
CA ASP A 33 16.21 -6.19 -6.51
C ASP A 33 15.68 -6.82 -7.81
N THR A 34 14.49 -7.44 -7.81
CA THR A 34 13.95 -8.13 -9.03
C THR A 34 12.50 -7.77 -9.40
N GLY A 35 11.76 -7.03 -8.57
CA GLY A 35 10.35 -6.74 -8.80
C GLY A 35 10.07 -5.32 -9.28
N SER A 36 9.70 -5.17 -10.56
CA SER A 36 9.12 -3.92 -11.08
C SER A 36 8.01 -3.38 -10.16
N LYS A 37 7.89 -2.06 -10.00
CA LYS A 37 6.81 -1.42 -9.22
C LYS A 37 5.41 -1.91 -9.61
N VAL A 38 5.24 -2.39 -10.84
CA VAL A 38 3.99 -2.98 -11.35
C VAL A 38 3.73 -4.37 -10.75
N SER A 39 4.76 -5.20 -10.55
CA SER A 39 4.57 -6.58 -10.10
C SER A 39 4.15 -6.68 -8.63
N TYR A 40 4.65 -5.82 -7.73
CA TYR A 40 4.19 -5.86 -6.33
C TYR A 40 2.77 -5.32 -6.15
N LEU A 41 2.37 -4.28 -6.90
CA LEU A 41 1.02 -3.72 -6.79
C LEU A 41 -0.04 -4.72 -7.25
N ASN A 42 0.25 -5.47 -8.31
CA ASN A 42 -0.65 -6.52 -8.79
C ASN A 42 -0.76 -7.67 -7.78
N GLU A 43 0.33 -8.00 -7.07
CA GLU A 43 0.27 -9.04 -6.05
C GLU A 43 -0.52 -8.58 -4.81
N LEU A 44 -0.35 -7.33 -4.40
CA LEU A 44 -1.18 -6.73 -3.35
C LEU A 44 -2.66 -6.70 -3.73
N GLU A 45 -3.00 -6.37 -4.99
CA GLU A 45 -4.39 -6.44 -5.48
C GLU A 45 -4.95 -7.87 -5.32
N LYS A 46 -4.22 -8.91 -5.76
CA LYS A 46 -4.69 -10.30 -5.60
C LYS A 46 -4.85 -10.72 -4.14
N MET A 47 -3.96 -10.28 -3.26
CA MET A 47 -4.06 -10.58 -1.83
C MET A 47 -5.29 -9.89 -1.22
N LEU A 48 -5.53 -8.63 -1.57
CA LEU A 48 -6.67 -7.86 -1.08
C LEU A 48 -7.99 -8.35 -1.66
N ASP A 49 -8.05 -8.80 -2.91
CA ASP A 49 -9.26 -9.43 -3.47
C ASP A 49 -9.67 -10.69 -2.70
N LYS A 50 -8.71 -11.39 -2.06
CA LYS A 50 -9.01 -12.55 -1.20
C LYS A 50 -9.49 -12.15 0.19
N VAL A 51 -8.90 -11.11 0.78
CA VAL A 51 -9.21 -10.65 2.15
C VAL A 51 -10.47 -9.79 2.17
N LEU A 52 -10.66 -8.97 1.14
CA LEU A 52 -11.71 -7.96 0.98
C LEU A 52 -12.32 -8.02 -0.44
N PRO A 53 -12.97 -9.13 -0.83
CA PRO A 53 -13.50 -9.31 -2.19
C PRO A 53 -14.53 -8.24 -2.60
N HIS A 54 -15.15 -7.58 -1.62
CA HIS A 54 -16.17 -6.54 -1.85
C HIS A 54 -15.60 -5.13 -2.01
N ALA A 55 -14.31 -4.91 -1.68
CA ALA A 55 -13.71 -3.58 -1.72
C ALA A 55 -13.32 -3.13 -3.14
N MET A 56 -13.22 -4.07 -4.09
CA MET A 56 -12.94 -3.82 -5.52
C MET A 56 -11.71 -2.91 -5.75
N LEU A 57 -10.69 -3.04 -4.90
CA LEU A 57 -9.49 -2.18 -4.92
C LEU A 57 -8.57 -2.56 -6.08
N LYS A 58 -8.24 -1.59 -6.94
CA LYS A 58 -7.32 -1.80 -8.06
C LYS A 58 -5.90 -1.34 -7.76
N ALA A 59 -4.91 -2.08 -8.26
CA ALA A 59 -3.47 -1.74 -8.19
C ALA A 59 -3.22 -0.29 -8.57
N LYS A 60 -3.86 0.16 -9.66
CA LYS A 60 -3.98 1.57 -10.02
C LYS A 60 -5.44 1.92 -10.30
N PRO A 61 -5.90 3.12 -9.89
CA PRO A 61 -5.16 4.15 -9.14
C PRO A 61 -5.16 3.93 -7.61
N ASN A 62 -5.93 2.97 -7.09
CA ASN A 62 -6.31 2.94 -5.67
C ASN A 62 -5.15 2.60 -4.74
N LEU A 63 -4.50 1.46 -4.96
CA LEU A 63 -3.39 1.02 -4.10
C LEU A 63 -2.18 1.95 -4.25
N GLU A 64 -1.84 2.35 -5.48
CA GLU A 64 -0.73 3.28 -5.71
C GLU A 64 -0.92 4.61 -4.96
N SER A 65 -2.14 5.18 -4.99
CA SER A 65 -2.43 6.42 -4.27
C SER A 65 -2.33 6.22 -2.77
N ARG A 66 -2.92 5.15 -2.22
CA ARG A 66 -2.96 4.93 -0.77
C ARG A 66 -1.58 4.65 -0.19
N ILE A 67 -0.78 3.82 -0.86
CA ILE A 67 0.61 3.54 -0.46
C ILE A 67 1.45 4.81 -0.47
N ARG A 68 1.23 5.73 -1.43
CA ARG A 68 1.91 7.03 -1.43
C ARG A 68 1.55 7.86 -0.20
N THR A 69 0.28 7.87 0.22
CA THR A 69 -0.16 8.55 1.44
C THR A 69 0.44 7.90 2.69
N LEU A 70 0.36 6.58 2.82
CA LEU A 70 0.92 5.84 3.96
C LEU A 70 2.43 6.08 4.12
N LYS A 71 3.18 6.16 3.01
CA LYS A 71 4.61 6.51 3.06
C LYS A 71 4.85 7.91 3.62
N ARG A 72 4.03 8.90 3.23
CA ARG A 72 4.13 10.27 3.75
C ARG A 72 3.82 10.31 5.25
N ASP A 73 2.74 9.65 5.66
CA ASP A 73 2.32 9.60 7.06
C ASP A 73 3.37 8.89 7.93
N TRP A 74 3.96 7.80 7.43
CA TRP A 74 5.09 7.14 8.08
C TRP A 74 6.29 8.06 8.25
N THR A 75 6.66 8.85 7.22
CA THR A 75 7.75 9.83 7.34
C THR A 75 7.48 10.84 8.45
N ILE A 76 6.24 11.33 8.58
CA ILE A 76 5.86 12.25 9.66
C ILE A 76 6.06 11.60 11.03
N VAL A 77 5.56 10.38 11.23
CA VAL A 77 5.71 9.64 12.50
C VAL A 77 7.19 9.34 12.79
N TYR A 78 7.95 8.98 11.77
CA TYR A 78 9.38 8.72 11.87
C TYR A 78 10.16 9.97 12.29
N ASP A 79 9.86 11.12 11.67
CA ASP A 79 10.47 12.41 12.01
C ASP A 79 10.12 12.85 13.44
N MET A 80 8.87 12.62 13.88
CA MET A 80 8.46 12.87 15.26
C MET A 80 9.26 12.02 16.26
N ARG A 81 9.46 10.74 15.94
CA ARG A 81 10.17 9.81 16.83
C ARG A 81 11.67 10.05 16.90
N ASN A 82 12.31 10.35 15.77
CA ASN A 82 13.77 10.41 15.67
C ASN A 82 14.33 11.84 15.65
N GLY A 83 13.46 12.85 15.64
CA GLY A 83 13.80 14.23 15.32
C GLY A 83 14.00 14.41 13.83
N LYS A 84 13.71 15.62 13.31
CA LYS A 84 14.11 15.98 11.95
C LYS A 84 15.63 16.03 11.91
N LYS A 85 16.27 15.20 11.06
CA LYS A 85 17.67 15.44 10.70
C LYS A 85 17.70 16.81 10.00
N GLN A 86 18.35 17.79 10.66
CA GLN A 86 18.67 19.09 10.08
C GLN A 86 19.66 18.92 8.94
#